data_AF-A0A7M3ZYN2-F1
#
_entry.id   AF-A0A7M3ZYN2-F1
#
_cell.length_a   1.000
_cell.length_b   1.000
_cell.length_c   1.000
_cell.angle_alpha   90.00
_cell.angle_beta   90.00
_cell.angle_gamma   90.00
#
_symmetry.space_group_name_H-M   'P 1'
#
loop_
_entity.id
_entity.type
_entity.pdbx_description
1 polymer ?
#
loop_
_entity_poly.entity_id
_entity_poly.type
_entity_poly.pdbx_seq_one_letter_code
_entity_poly.pdbx_strand_id
1 'polypeptide(L)'
;DSDSDGIPDGWEYCYAIYGMDDPTTVNHWAANPLNPWDVDYDGDRDGWYDRTSFDIPARQGTWDDRVFTPSGVVVQNGVGDLPFTNFMEYDNQTRPDLNDSDEDSRTFITTVENGAVVSHVRDYNYSDGREVFKYGSNPSDNDSDGDMLPDWYEYKMGWNESNDNFSSYIDIRVVWIDVATGGSCTTDTNSCLPLSQDGSGGTLARPDTEFTWFTLDPADPDDANQDPDQDGNWDCSGAGCSYEAYTNFQEFYAITTSEYASPNAVRLSGLTHDGMPVSEGWQFRASILGLGQSNELVLNYLKLDKFGGPDNQYAYIVDDKDTNFLIVDPSDDVVLMAGNRTDAWDIYYAGSPDTPPVRNVGEHEYGWYLLDFDDDHLAEGSNPKNWDTDGDWMNDWFEVRDDEEDGVRGDSSPIRYDSRQTS
;
A
#
# COMPACT_ATOMS: atom_id res chain seq x y z
N ASP A 1 -14.97 37.29 4.53
CA ASP A 1 -15.38 37.71 3.21
C ASP A 1 -15.54 39.23 3.11
N SER A 2 -14.42 39.95 3.19
CA SER A 2 -14.31 41.41 3.13
C SER A 2 -14.34 41.93 1.68
N ASP A 3 -14.05 41.09 0.71
CA ASP A 3 -14.09 41.35 -0.73
C ASP A 3 -15.21 40.61 -1.49
N SER A 4 -15.99 39.78 -0.79
CA SER A 4 -17.24 39.15 -1.25
C SER A 4 -17.07 38.06 -2.32
N ASP A 5 -16.00 37.27 -2.22
CA ASP A 5 -15.68 36.15 -3.12
C ASP A 5 -16.23 34.79 -2.63
N GLY A 6 -16.70 34.73 -1.39
CA GLY A 6 -17.25 33.53 -0.75
C GLY A 6 -16.31 32.86 0.26
N ILE A 7 -15.06 33.29 0.37
CA ILE A 7 -14.06 32.74 1.29
C ILE A 7 -14.00 33.61 2.57
N PRO A 8 -13.93 33.01 3.78
CA PRO A 8 -13.76 33.80 5.00
C PRO A 8 -12.36 34.42 5.12
N ASP A 9 -12.27 35.75 5.29
CA ASP A 9 -11.06 36.48 5.73
C ASP A 9 -10.10 35.74 6.67
N GLY A 10 -10.65 34.98 7.62
CA GLY A 10 -9.84 34.22 8.59
C GLY A 10 -9.06 33.08 7.94
N TRP A 11 -9.66 32.37 6.98
CA TRP A 11 -9.03 31.32 6.21
C TRP A 11 -7.98 31.91 5.28
N GLU A 12 -8.34 32.94 4.51
CA GLU A 12 -7.42 33.60 3.57
C GLU A 12 -6.21 34.21 4.29
N TYR A 13 -6.43 34.83 5.47
CA TYR A 13 -5.36 35.37 6.27
C TYR A 13 -4.41 34.28 6.80
N CYS A 14 -4.92 33.09 7.14
CA CYS A 14 -4.09 32.00 7.64
C CYS A 14 -3.12 31.48 6.57
N TYR A 15 -3.56 31.41 5.31
CA TYR A 15 -2.79 30.82 4.21
C TYR A 15 -2.25 31.85 3.22
N ALA A 16 -2.25 33.13 3.58
CA ALA A 16 -1.70 34.19 2.75
C ALA A 16 -0.17 34.03 2.55
N ILE A 17 0.25 33.44 1.43
CA ILE A 17 1.65 33.37 0.99
C ILE A 17 1.88 34.27 -0.23
N TYR A 18 2.97 35.05 -0.22
CA TYR A 18 3.33 35.93 -1.33
C TYR A 18 4.31 35.26 -2.29
N GLY A 19 4.00 35.27 -3.59
CA GLY A 19 4.92 34.87 -4.65
C GLY A 19 5.18 33.37 -4.71
N MET A 20 4.12 32.57 -4.66
CA MET A 20 4.20 31.12 -4.89
C MET A 20 4.52 30.79 -6.36
N ASP A 21 4.77 29.52 -6.64
CA ASP A 21 5.35 29.08 -7.91
C ASP A 21 4.37 29.16 -9.09
N ASP A 22 3.06 29.15 -8.85
CA ASP A 22 2.05 29.25 -9.90
C ASP A 22 2.05 30.64 -10.60
N PRO A 23 1.86 30.71 -11.94
CA PRO A 23 1.76 31.98 -12.65
C PRO A 23 0.66 32.91 -12.13
N THR A 24 -0.40 32.35 -11.54
CA THR A 24 -1.49 33.09 -10.90
C THR A 24 -1.09 33.69 -9.57
N THR A 25 0.08 33.38 -8.97
CA THR A 25 0.44 33.88 -7.62
C THR A 25 1.87 34.45 -7.53
N VAL A 26 2.71 34.27 -8.56
CA VAL A 26 4.15 34.64 -8.59
C VAL A 26 4.53 36.07 -8.17
N ASN A 27 3.61 37.04 -8.23
CA ASN A 27 3.88 38.44 -7.89
C ASN A 27 2.83 39.09 -6.98
N HIS A 28 2.00 38.28 -6.33
CA HIS A 28 0.99 38.72 -5.37
C HIS A 28 0.74 37.64 -4.32
N TRP A 29 -0.24 37.86 -3.45
CA TRP A 29 -0.62 36.90 -2.42
C TRP A 29 -1.51 35.83 -3.03
N ALA A 30 -1.26 34.56 -2.69
CA ALA A 30 -2.06 33.42 -3.12
C ALA A 30 -3.48 33.48 -2.54
N ALA A 31 -3.62 33.86 -1.27
CA ALA A 31 -4.89 34.22 -0.63
C ALA A 31 -4.80 35.61 0.02
N ASN A 32 -5.85 36.42 -0.07
CA ASN A 32 -5.86 37.83 0.30
C ASN A 32 -7.30 38.33 0.53
N PRO A 33 -7.69 38.63 1.80
CA PRO A 33 -9.04 39.07 2.21
C PRO A 33 -9.61 40.34 1.55
N LEU A 34 -8.87 40.96 0.62
CA LEU A 34 -9.20 42.22 -0.03
C LEU A 34 -9.10 42.13 -1.56
N ASN A 35 -8.85 40.95 -2.14
CA ASN A 35 -8.71 40.73 -3.57
C ASN A 35 -9.65 39.62 -4.06
N PRO A 36 -10.84 39.94 -4.57
CA PRO A 36 -11.87 38.92 -4.87
C PRO A 36 -11.57 38.06 -6.11
N TRP A 37 -10.36 38.12 -6.66
CA TRP A 37 -9.92 37.34 -7.81
C TRP A 37 -9.05 36.15 -7.40
N ASP A 38 -8.57 36.11 -6.17
CA ASP A 38 -7.76 35.01 -5.67
C ASP A 38 -8.58 33.76 -5.35
N VAL A 39 -9.90 33.86 -5.22
CA VAL A 39 -10.85 32.74 -5.26
C VAL A 39 -10.56 31.72 -6.38
N ASP A 40 -10.00 32.19 -7.50
CA ASP A 40 -9.67 31.40 -8.70
C ASP A 40 -8.16 31.09 -8.84
N TYR A 41 -7.32 31.43 -7.84
CA TYR A 41 -5.89 31.10 -7.85
C TYR A 41 -5.66 29.69 -7.32
N ASP A 42 -4.62 29.05 -7.82
CA ASP A 42 -4.12 27.74 -7.39
C ASP A 42 -2.62 27.95 -7.13
N GLY A 43 -2.27 28.19 -5.86
CA GLY A 43 -0.98 28.76 -5.49
C GLY A 43 0.16 27.74 -5.52
N ASP A 44 -0.11 26.55 -5.01
CA ASP A 44 0.79 25.39 -4.91
C ASP A 44 0.75 24.49 -6.14
N ARG A 45 -0.22 24.72 -7.04
CA ARG A 45 -0.28 24.14 -8.39
C ARG A 45 -0.50 22.63 -8.35
N ASP A 46 -1.41 22.22 -7.50
CA ASP A 46 -1.70 20.84 -7.15
C ASP A 46 -2.92 20.26 -7.92
N GLY A 47 -3.60 21.10 -8.71
CA GLY A 47 -4.63 20.70 -9.66
C GLY A 47 -4.14 19.74 -10.77
N TRP A 48 -5.05 19.41 -11.70
CA TRP A 48 -4.76 18.46 -12.77
C TRP A 48 -4.39 19.15 -14.09
N TYR A 49 -3.08 19.34 -14.29
CA TYR A 49 -2.50 20.15 -15.38
C TYR A 49 -2.01 19.37 -16.61
N ASP A 50 -1.88 18.05 -16.55
CA ASP A 50 -1.29 17.22 -17.60
C ASP A 50 -2.32 16.32 -18.32
N ARG A 51 -3.59 16.76 -18.29
CA ARG A 51 -4.73 16.03 -18.84
C ARG A 51 -4.59 15.69 -20.31
N THR A 52 -4.86 14.43 -20.64
CA THR A 52 -4.88 13.89 -22.00
C THR A 52 -6.30 13.74 -22.56
N SER A 53 -6.42 13.34 -23.83
CA SER A 53 -7.71 13.08 -24.45
C SER A 53 -8.37 11.78 -24.01
N PHE A 54 -7.62 10.90 -23.34
CA PHE A 54 -8.09 9.59 -22.91
C PHE A 54 -8.57 9.60 -21.45
N ASP A 55 -8.06 10.55 -20.67
CA ASP A 55 -8.36 10.72 -19.26
C ASP A 55 -9.86 10.81 -18.99
N ILE A 56 -10.31 10.03 -18.01
CA ILE A 56 -11.68 10.01 -17.49
C ILE A 56 -11.67 10.66 -16.10
N PRO A 57 -12.22 11.87 -15.94
CA PRO A 57 -12.30 12.50 -14.64
C PRO A 57 -13.16 11.72 -13.66
N ALA A 58 -12.76 11.74 -12.39
CA ALA A 58 -13.50 11.17 -11.30
C ALA A 58 -14.88 11.82 -11.15
N ARG A 59 -15.78 11.12 -10.47
CA ARG A 59 -17.10 11.65 -10.15
C ARG A 59 -16.95 12.81 -9.17
N GLN A 60 -17.57 13.95 -9.46
CA GLN A 60 -17.48 15.14 -8.61
C GLN A 60 -18.59 15.16 -7.54
N GLY A 61 -18.27 15.63 -6.34
CA GLY A 61 -19.15 15.60 -5.18
C GLY A 61 -18.50 16.19 -3.93
N THR A 62 -19.08 15.86 -2.79
CA THR A 62 -18.61 16.29 -1.46
C THR A 62 -18.56 15.10 -0.54
N TRP A 63 -17.56 15.06 0.33
CA TRP A 63 -17.42 14.08 1.39
C TRP A 63 -18.00 14.61 2.70
N ASP A 64 -18.76 13.78 3.42
CA ASP A 64 -19.27 14.07 4.76
C ASP A 64 -19.26 12.77 5.56
N ASP A 65 -18.54 12.74 6.69
CA ASP A 65 -18.32 11.53 7.50
C ASP A 65 -17.96 10.28 6.65
N ARG A 66 -16.98 10.42 5.72
CA ARG A 66 -16.52 9.35 4.79
C ARG A 66 -17.60 8.78 3.87
N VAL A 67 -18.66 9.56 3.62
CA VAL A 67 -19.72 9.23 2.67
C VAL A 67 -19.71 10.22 1.51
N PHE A 68 -19.42 9.71 0.31
CA PHE A 68 -19.43 10.53 -0.90
C PHE A 68 -20.85 10.88 -1.36
N THR A 69 -21.14 12.18 -1.47
CA THR A 69 -22.38 12.70 -2.06
C THR A 69 -22.11 13.36 -3.41
N PRO A 70 -22.58 12.78 -4.52
CA PRO A 70 -22.37 13.31 -5.86
C PRO A 70 -23.07 14.65 -6.10
N SER A 71 -22.36 15.64 -6.64
CA SER A 71 -22.91 16.97 -6.95
C SER A 71 -23.71 16.99 -8.26
N GLY A 72 -23.44 16.03 -9.16
CA GLY A 72 -23.99 15.98 -10.52
C GLY A 72 -23.26 16.88 -11.52
N VAL A 73 -22.22 17.60 -11.08
CA VAL A 73 -21.26 18.28 -11.96
C VAL A 73 -20.45 17.22 -12.71
N VAL A 74 -20.20 17.47 -13.99
CA VAL A 74 -19.43 16.57 -14.85
C VAL A 74 -18.29 17.35 -15.48
N VAL A 75 -17.06 17.03 -15.07
CA VAL A 75 -15.85 17.45 -15.76
C VAL A 75 -15.78 16.67 -17.08
N GLN A 76 -15.66 17.39 -18.19
CA GLN A 76 -15.61 16.75 -19.51
C GLN A 76 -14.25 16.13 -19.76
N ASN A 77 -14.22 14.91 -20.30
CA ASN A 77 -13.00 14.29 -20.80
C ASN A 77 -12.34 15.19 -21.85
N GLY A 78 -11.00 15.17 -21.87
CA GLY A 78 -10.22 15.93 -22.84
C GLY A 78 -9.06 16.67 -22.21
N VAL A 79 -8.22 17.22 -23.10
CA VAL A 79 -7.08 18.05 -22.72
C VAL A 79 -7.52 19.36 -22.09
N GLY A 80 -6.71 19.84 -21.14
CA GLY A 80 -6.84 21.18 -20.56
C GLY A 80 -6.74 21.15 -19.05
N ASP A 81 -6.15 22.20 -18.51
CA ASP A 81 -5.80 22.33 -17.10
C ASP A 81 -7.07 22.46 -16.23
N LEU A 82 -7.06 21.78 -15.08
CA LEU A 82 -8.02 21.96 -13.99
C LEU A 82 -7.27 22.48 -12.77
N PRO A 83 -7.18 23.81 -12.58
CA PRO A 83 -6.63 24.34 -11.34
C PRO A 83 -7.52 23.96 -10.17
N PHE A 84 -6.92 23.61 -9.04
CA PHE A 84 -7.61 23.40 -7.79
C PHE A 84 -7.54 24.71 -7.02
N THR A 85 -8.61 25.51 -7.14
CA THR A 85 -8.54 26.91 -6.73
C THR A 85 -8.74 27.07 -5.24
N ASN A 86 -8.32 28.20 -4.66
CA ASN A 86 -8.58 28.54 -3.25
C ASN A 86 -10.03 28.27 -2.79
N PHE A 87 -11.02 28.49 -3.67
CA PHE A 87 -12.42 28.18 -3.35
C PHE A 87 -12.66 26.67 -3.21
N MET A 88 -12.11 25.87 -4.13
CA MET A 88 -12.21 24.41 -4.10
C MET A 88 -11.48 23.86 -2.88
N GLU A 89 -10.35 24.45 -2.53
CA GLU A 89 -9.60 24.06 -1.34
C GLU A 89 -10.36 24.37 -0.06
N TYR A 90 -10.95 25.56 0.02
CA TYR A 90 -11.83 25.92 1.13
C TYR A 90 -13.04 24.96 1.26
N ASP A 91 -13.65 24.56 0.13
CA ASP A 91 -14.81 23.64 0.12
C ASP A 91 -14.42 22.20 0.48
N ASN A 92 -13.21 21.76 0.10
CA ASN A 92 -12.67 20.43 0.41
C ASN A 92 -11.85 20.40 1.71
N GLN A 93 -11.78 21.51 2.45
CA GLN A 93 -11.06 21.61 3.73
C GLN A 93 -9.54 21.40 3.62
N THR A 94 -8.96 21.71 2.47
CA THR A 94 -7.53 21.62 2.18
C THR A 94 -6.83 22.98 2.31
N ARG A 95 -5.54 23.06 1.93
CA ARG A 95 -4.66 24.20 2.17
C ARG A 95 -4.03 24.77 0.88
N PRO A 96 -4.24 26.06 0.56
CA PRO A 96 -3.75 26.71 -0.68
C PRO A 96 -2.26 26.98 -0.72
N ASP A 97 -1.56 26.49 0.30
CA ASP A 97 -0.14 26.65 0.48
C ASP A 97 0.62 25.32 0.45
N LEU A 98 -0.09 24.19 0.32
CA LEU A 98 0.45 22.84 0.31
C LEU A 98 -0.36 21.96 -0.63
N ASN A 99 0.33 21.29 -1.55
CA ASN A 99 -0.26 20.40 -2.53
C ASN A 99 -0.74 19.03 -1.99
N ASP A 100 -0.70 18.83 -0.67
CA ASP A 100 -0.96 17.55 0.01
C ASP A 100 -1.31 17.87 1.47
N SER A 101 -2.61 18.00 1.75
CA SER A 101 -3.13 18.56 3.00
C SER A 101 -3.24 17.53 4.12
N ASP A 102 -3.50 16.27 3.81
CA ASP A 102 -3.62 15.14 4.74
C ASP A 102 -2.38 14.22 4.77
N GLU A 103 -1.35 14.59 4.01
CA GLU A 103 -0.01 13.99 4.00
C GLU A 103 0.03 12.58 3.40
N ASP A 104 -0.80 12.29 2.41
CA ASP A 104 -0.89 10.98 1.77
C ASP A 104 -0.21 10.90 0.38
N SER A 105 0.29 12.02 -0.16
CA SER A 105 1.27 12.02 -1.26
C SER A 105 2.68 11.59 -0.79
N ARG A 106 2.76 10.38 -0.23
CA ARG A 106 3.98 9.83 0.38
C ARG A 106 4.67 8.74 -0.41
N THR A 107 4.01 8.19 -1.43
CA THR A 107 4.61 7.12 -2.23
C THR A 107 5.79 7.62 -3.08
N PHE A 108 6.62 6.69 -3.53
CA PHE A 108 7.74 6.98 -4.42
C PHE A 108 7.65 6.27 -5.77
N ILE A 109 8.18 6.96 -6.80
CA ILE A 109 8.42 6.39 -8.13
C ILE A 109 9.90 5.98 -8.21
N THR A 110 10.13 4.67 -8.20
CA THR A 110 11.46 4.08 -8.37
C THR A 110 11.66 3.58 -9.80
N THR A 111 12.72 4.05 -10.47
CA THR A 111 13.13 3.56 -11.80
C THR A 111 14.39 2.72 -11.66
N VAL A 112 14.34 1.50 -12.19
CA VAL A 112 15.45 0.53 -12.16
C VAL A 112 15.92 0.24 -13.58
N GLU A 113 17.23 0.35 -13.82
CA GLU A 113 17.86 -0.01 -15.10
C GLU A 113 19.00 -1.01 -14.87
N ASN A 114 18.93 -2.17 -15.52
CA ASN A 114 19.91 -3.26 -15.38
C ASN A 114 20.13 -3.71 -13.92
N GLY A 115 19.08 -3.71 -13.10
CA GLY A 115 19.14 -4.13 -11.70
C GLY A 115 19.74 -3.09 -10.74
N ALA A 116 19.87 -1.83 -11.17
CA ALA A 116 20.28 -0.74 -10.29
C ALA A 116 19.25 0.39 -10.34
N VAL A 117 18.95 1.00 -9.18
CA VAL A 117 18.10 2.19 -9.11
C VAL A 117 18.82 3.36 -9.78
N VAL A 118 18.10 4.06 -10.66
CA VAL A 118 18.60 5.27 -11.36
C VAL A 118 17.80 6.52 -11.03
N SER A 119 16.61 6.36 -10.46
CA SER A 119 15.77 7.44 -9.97
C SER A 119 14.88 6.92 -8.85
N HIS A 120 14.75 7.69 -7.79
CA HIS A 120 13.81 7.47 -6.68
C HIS A 120 13.33 8.85 -6.25
N VAL A 121 12.08 9.19 -6.56
CA VAL A 121 11.52 10.52 -6.34
C VAL A 121 10.12 10.38 -5.78
N ARG A 122 9.77 11.30 -4.87
CA ARG A 122 8.42 11.38 -4.30
C ARG A 122 7.40 11.54 -5.40
N ASP A 123 6.33 10.77 -5.28
CA ASP A 123 5.17 10.84 -6.15
C ASP A 123 4.18 11.86 -5.60
N TYR A 124 4.03 12.97 -6.31
CA TYR A 124 3.02 14.00 -6.04
C TYR A 124 1.81 13.85 -6.96
N ASN A 125 1.64 12.68 -7.56
CA ASN A 125 0.52 12.41 -8.44
C ASN A 125 -0.78 12.20 -7.65
N TYR A 126 -0.74 12.10 -6.32
CA TYR A 126 -1.91 11.97 -5.45
C TYR A 126 -2.15 13.26 -4.63
N SER A 127 -1.94 14.43 -5.23
CA SER A 127 -2.16 15.74 -4.59
C SER A 127 -3.64 16.08 -4.43
N ASP A 128 -3.97 17.01 -3.52
CA ASP A 128 -5.36 17.35 -3.16
C ASP A 128 -6.26 17.57 -4.40
N GLY A 129 -5.80 18.40 -5.33
CA GLY A 129 -6.54 18.66 -6.57
C GLY A 129 -6.71 17.44 -7.47
N ARG A 130 -5.71 16.54 -7.53
CA ARG A 130 -5.78 15.32 -8.33
C ARG A 130 -6.63 14.25 -7.68
N GLU A 131 -6.62 14.15 -6.37
CA GLU A 131 -7.56 13.33 -5.62
C GLU A 131 -9.00 13.67 -6.01
N VAL A 132 -9.37 14.96 -6.00
CA VAL A 132 -10.72 15.38 -6.37
C VAL A 132 -11.03 15.16 -7.86
N PHE A 133 -10.10 15.49 -8.76
CA PHE A 133 -10.39 15.50 -10.19
C PHE A 133 -10.13 14.17 -10.91
N LYS A 134 -9.13 13.41 -10.48
CA LYS A 134 -8.63 12.21 -11.16
C LYS A 134 -8.99 10.93 -10.41
N TYR A 135 -8.77 10.87 -9.10
CA TYR A 135 -8.90 9.62 -8.34
C TYR A 135 -10.29 9.45 -7.71
N GLY A 136 -10.91 10.53 -7.26
CA GLY A 136 -12.20 10.51 -6.60
C GLY A 136 -12.16 10.23 -5.10
N SER A 137 -11.03 10.47 -4.43
CA SER A 137 -10.84 10.41 -2.97
C SER A 137 -11.16 11.76 -2.29
N ASN A 138 -11.01 11.81 -0.97
CA ASN A 138 -11.20 12.97 -0.11
C ASN A 138 -9.83 13.56 0.26
N PRO A 139 -9.44 14.72 -0.27
CA PRO A 139 -8.08 15.27 -0.10
C PRO A 139 -7.76 15.84 1.30
N SER A 140 -8.60 15.54 2.28
CA SER A 140 -8.46 16.00 3.66
C SER A 140 -8.54 14.85 4.66
N ASP A 141 -8.59 13.61 4.16
CA ASP A 141 -8.71 12.38 4.94
C ASP A 141 -8.03 11.22 4.18
N ASN A 142 -6.81 10.88 4.60
CA ASN A 142 -5.96 9.76 4.15
C ASN A 142 -6.56 8.34 4.35
N ASP A 143 -7.87 8.22 4.51
CA ASP A 143 -8.66 6.98 4.60
C ASP A 143 -10.11 7.37 4.27
N SER A 144 -10.33 7.67 2.99
CA SER A 144 -11.52 8.34 2.44
C SER A 144 -12.83 7.63 2.76
N ASP A 145 -12.82 6.30 2.76
CA ASP A 145 -14.00 5.47 2.99
C ASP A 145 -14.06 4.81 4.39
N GLY A 146 -12.96 4.84 5.12
CA GLY A 146 -12.88 4.40 6.50
C GLY A 146 -12.73 2.92 6.72
N ASP A 147 -12.21 2.22 5.73
CA ASP A 147 -11.85 0.82 5.82
C ASP A 147 -10.46 0.57 6.42
N MET A 148 -9.77 1.62 6.91
CA MET A 148 -8.46 1.54 7.54
C MET A 148 -7.31 1.13 6.60
N LEU A 149 -7.52 0.99 5.31
CA LEU A 149 -6.44 1.11 4.34
C LEU A 149 -6.22 2.60 4.06
N PRO A 150 -4.97 3.06 3.92
CA PRO A 150 -4.75 4.45 3.59
C PRO A 150 -4.85 4.67 2.08
N ASP A 151 -5.46 5.78 1.68
CA ASP A 151 -5.73 6.12 0.27
C ASP A 151 -4.49 6.02 -0.62
N TRP A 152 -3.33 6.43 -0.11
CA TRP A 152 -2.06 6.34 -0.85
C TRP A 152 -1.65 4.90 -1.19
N TYR A 153 -1.96 3.93 -0.32
CA TYR A 153 -1.65 2.52 -0.54
C TYR A 153 -2.56 1.95 -1.60
N GLU A 154 -3.84 2.30 -1.54
CA GLU A 154 -4.85 1.92 -2.52
C GLU A 154 -4.55 2.53 -3.89
N TYR A 155 -4.17 3.81 -3.93
CA TYR A 155 -3.58 4.45 -5.10
C TYR A 155 -2.41 3.68 -5.68
N LYS A 156 -1.41 3.35 -4.85
CA LYS A 156 -0.22 2.64 -5.28
C LYS A 156 -0.53 1.27 -5.89
N MET A 157 -1.51 0.58 -5.32
CA MET A 157 -1.77 -0.83 -5.60
C MET A 157 -2.90 -1.08 -6.60
N GLY A 158 -3.93 -0.22 -6.61
CA GLY A 158 -5.16 -0.37 -7.37
C GLY A 158 -5.27 0.51 -8.62
N TRP A 159 -4.64 1.69 -8.65
CA TRP A 159 -4.83 2.64 -9.75
C TRP A 159 -4.38 2.07 -11.10
N ASN A 160 -5.29 2.10 -12.08
CA ASN A 160 -5.07 1.64 -13.44
C ASN A 160 -5.19 2.82 -14.43
N GLU A 161 -4.02 3.38 -14.78
CA GLU A 161 -3.91 4.50 -15.74
C GLU A 161 -4.46 4.16 -17.14
N SER A 162 -4.66 2.89 -17.51
CA SER A 162 -5.19 2.54 -18.84
C SER A 162 -6.69 2.74 -18.98
N ASN A 163 -7.42 2.76 -17.85
CA ASN A 163 -8.88 2.89 -17.83
C ASN A 163 -9.38 3.92 -16.78
N ASP A 164 -8.46 4.64 -16.13
CA ASP A 164 -8.70 5.66 -15.10
C ASP A 164 -9.67 5.20 -14.01
N ASN A 165 -9.37 4.05 -13.41
CA ASN A 165 -10.07 3.54 -12.24
C ASN A 165 -9.18 2.63 -11.41
N PHE A 166 -9.70 2.15 -10.29
CA PHE A 166 -9.00 1.30 -9.33
C PHE A 166 -9.18 -0.20 -9.57
N SER A 167 -9.61 -0.61 -10.77
CA SER A 167 -9.88 -2.01 -11.09
C SER A 167 -9.03 -2.53 -12.25
N SER A 168 -8.42 -3.69 -12.03
CA SER A 168 -7.59 -4.38 -13.02
C SER A 168 -7.98 -5.85 -13.15
N TYR A 169 -7.98 -6.37 -14.39
CA TYR A 169 -8.19 -7.80 -14.65
C TYR A 169 -6.84 -8.49 -14.84
N ILE A 170 -6.35 -9.17 -13.80
CA ILE A 170 -4.97 -9.67 -13.69
C ILE A 170 -4.92 -11.13 -13.26
N ASP A 171 -3.83 -11.81 -13.63
CA ASP A 171 -3.58 -13.24 -13.41
C ASP A 171 -2.89 -13.46 -12.07
N ILE A 172 -3.69 -13.56 -11.01
CA ILE A 172 -3.22 -13.65 -9.61
C ILE A 172 -3.92 -14.74 -8.81
N ARG A 173 -5.10 -15.20 -9.24
CA ARG A 173 -5.94 -16.09 -8.42
C ARG A 173 -5.37 -17.48 -8.30
N VAL A 174 -4.96 -17.89 -7.11
CA VAL A 174 -4.35 -19.17 -6.79
C VAL A 174 -5.33 -20.33 -7.05
N VAL A 175 -4.88 -21.30 -7.85
CA VAL A 175 -5.58 -22.57 -8.03
C VAL A 175 -5.06 -23.59 -7.02
N TRP A 176 -5.89 -23.89 -6.03
CA TRP A 176 -5.61 -24.89 -5.01
C TRP A 176 -5.86 -26.31 -5.49
N ILE A 177 -4.95 -27.23 -5.17
CA ILE A 177 -5.06 -28.64 -5.53
C ILE A 177 -5.25 -29.56 -4.32
N ASP A 178 -6.02 -30.63 -4.53
CA ASP A 178 -5.98 -31.83 -3.70
C ASP A 178 -4.70 -32.61 -4.01
N VAL A 179 -3.77 -32.63 -3.07
CA VAL A 179 -2.46 -33.32 -3.21
C VAL A 179 -2.57 -34.80 -3.55
N ALA A 180 -3.67 -35.48 -3.20
CA ALA A 180 -3.84 -36.89 -3.48
C ALA A 180 -4.16 -37.15 -4.96
N THR A 181 -4.90 -36.23 -5.58
CA THR A 181 -5.44 -36.41 -6.93
C THR A 181 -4.79 -35.49 -7.97
N GLY A 182 -4.21 -34.37 -7.54
CA GLY A 182 -3.77 -33.26 -8.39
C GLY A 182 -4.93 -32.48 -9.02
N GLY A 183 -6.17 -32.72 -8.57
CA GLY A 183 -7.36 -32.01 -9.04
C GLY A 183 -7.70 -30.81 -8.17
N SER A 184 -8.65 -29.98 -8.60
CA SER A 184 -9.06 -28.79 -7.84
C SER A 184 -9.59 -29.12 -6.45
N CYS A 185 -9.32 -28.24 -5.51
CA CYS A 185 -9.91 -28.28 -4.18
C CYS A 185 -11.43 -28.10 -4.19
N THR A 186 -12.10 -28.91 -3.38
CA THR A 186 -13.55 -28.89 -3.18
C THR A 186 -13.86 -29.08 -1.70
N THR A 187 -15.12 -28.88 -1.31
CA THR A 187 -15.56 -29.11 0.07
C THR A 187 -15.42 -30.56 0.53
N ASP A 188 -15.29 -31.53 -0.39
CA ASP A 188 -15.13 -32.95 -0.10
C ASP A 188 -13.65 -33.41 -0.10
N THR A 189 -12.72 -32.48 -0.34
CA THR A 189 -11.28 -32.74 -0.32
C THR A 189 -10.81 -33.02 1.12
N ASN A 190 -9.68 -33.70 1.30
CA ASN A 190 -9.11 -33.96 2.65
C ASN A 190 -7.92 -33.04 2.99
N SER A 191 -7.27 -32.44 2.00
CA SER A 191 -6.15 -31.53 2.15
C SER A 191 -5.99 -30.73 0.87
N CYS A 192 -5.77 -29.43 1.01
CA CYS A 192 -5.59 -28.47 -0.06
C CYS A 192 -4.26 -27.77 0.11
N LEU A 193 -3.49 -27.63 -0.98
CA LEU A 193 -2.24 -26.88 -0.99
C LEU A 193 -2.22 -25.88 -2.16
N PRO A 194 -1.54 -24.73 -2.00
CA PRO A 194 -1.36 -23.75 -3.06
C PRO A 194 -0.17 -24.19 -3.94
N LEU A 195 -0.31 -25.34 -4.60
CA LEU A 195 0.70 -25.92 -5.48
C LEU A 195 0.05 -26.40 -6.77
N SER A 196 0.85 -26.67 -7.80
CA SER A 196 0.41 -27.37 -9.00
C SER A 196 1.05 -28.76 -9.08
N GLN A 197 0.38 -29.68 -9.79
CA GLN A 197 0.89 -31.04 -9.98
C GLN A 197 0.51 -31.61 -11.35
N ASP A 198 1.49 -32.16 -12.06
CA ASP A 198 1.31 -32.92 -13.31
C ASP A 198 0.72 -34.34 -13.07
N GLY A 199 -0.48 -34.40 -12.50
CA GLY A 199 -1.18 -35.64 -12.13
C GLY A 199 -0.59 -36.35 -10.91
N SER A 200 -1.28 -37.40 -10.43
CA SER A 200 -0.93 -38.07 -9.17
C SER A 200 0.53 -38.56 -9.13
N GLY A 201 1.33 -37.99 -8.22
CA GLY A 201 2.75 -38.29 -8.05
C GLY A 201 3.70 -37.56 -9.01
N GLY A 202 3.20 -36.56 -9.74
CA GLY A 202 4.00 -35.64 -10.56
C GLY A 202 4.83 -34.66 -9.73
N THR A 203 5.63 -33.84 -10.41
CA THR A 203 6.38 -32.72 -9.82
C THR A 203 5.41 -31.76 -9.14
N LEU A 204 5.72 -31.35 -7.91
CA LEU A 204 5.01 -30.28 -7.21
C LEU A 204 5.65 -28.95 -7.61
N ALA A 205 4.95 -28.13 -8.38
CA ALA A 205 5.43 -26.82 -8.79
C ALA A 205 4.63 -25.71 -8.08
N ARG A 206 5.04 -24.45 -8.25
CA ARG A 206 4.27 -23.27 -7.83
C ARG A 206 2.84 -23.36 -8.37
N PRO A 207 1.84 -22.79 -7.68
CA PRO A 207 0.44 -22.90 -8.08
C PRO A 207 0.23 -22.32 -9.48
N ASP A 208 -0.72 -22.91 -10.21
CA ASP A 208 -1.28 -22.24 -11.38
C ASP A 208 -2.13 -21.06 -10.88
N THR A 209 -2.13 -19.95 -11.61
CA THR A 209 -3.00 -18.80 -11.33
C THR A 209 -4.07 -18.64 -12.41
N GLU A 210 -5.15 -17.94 -12.06
CA GLU A 210 -6.21 -17.55 -12.98
C GLU A 210 -6.45 -16.03 -12.97
N PHE A 211 -6.96 -15.51 -14.09
CA PHE A 211 -7.38 -14.13 -14.19
C PHE A 211 -8.62 -13.83 -13.35
N THR A 212 -8.50 -12.82 -12.48
CA THR A 212 -9.56 -12.30 -11.63
C THR A 212 -9.59 -10.77 -11.68
N TRP A 213 -10.64 -10.16 -11.14
CA TRP A 213 -10.69 -8.72 -10.91
C TRP A 213 -10.05 -8.42 -9.56
N PHE A 214 -9.07 -7.52 -9.58
CA PHE A 214 -8.50 -6.88 -8.40
C PHE A 214 -9.01 -5.43 -8.36
N THR A 215 -9.55 -5.01 -7.22
CA THR A 215 -9.99 -3.64 -6.96
C THR A 215 -9.48 -3.22 -5.59
N LEU A 216 -8.97 -2.00 -5.53
CA LEU A 216 -8.58 -1.32 -4.29
C LEU A 216 -8.78 0.19 -4.51
N ASP A 217 -9.99 0.66 -4.22
CA ASP A 217 -10.58 1.96 -4.52
C ASP A 217 -10.83 2.72 -3.20
N PRO A 218 -10.14 3.84 -2.95
CA PRO A 218 -10.26 4.63 -1.72
C PRO A 218 -11.68 5.13 -1.38
N ALA A 219 -12.63 4.97 -2.29
CA ALA A 219 -14.02 5.33 -2.10
C ALA A 219 -14.97 4.13 -1.89
N ASP A 220 -14.47 2.89 -1.83
CA ASP A 220 -15.24 1.66 -1.67
C ASP A 220 -14.79 0.79 -0.48
N PRO A 221 -15.38 0.97 0.73
CA PRO A 221 -14.87 0.38 1.96
C PRO A 221 -15.08 -1.13 2.07
N ASP A 222 -15.79 -1.72 1.11
CA ASP A 222 -16.01 -3.16 1.04
C ASP A 222 -14.80 -3.90 0.46
N ASP A 223 -13.88 -3.21 -0.23
CA ASP A 223 -12.79 -3.85 -0.95
C ASP A 223 -11.58 -4.26 -0.08
N ALA A 224 -11.34 -3.60 1.05
CA ALA A 224 -10.44 -4.07 2.12
C ALA A 224 -10.75 -5.50 2.59
N ASN A 225 -12.01 -5.93 2.50
CA ASN A 225 -12.46 -7.25 2.93
C ASN A 225 -12.51 -8.28 1.79
N GLN A 226 -12.06 -7.91 0.58
CA GLN A 226 -11.95 -8.84 -0.54
C GLN A 226 -10.62 -9.59 -0.49
N ASP A 227 -10.64 -10.76 -1.12
CA ASP A 227 -9.50 -11.65 -1.28
C ASP A 227 -9.57 -12.17 -2.74
N PRO A 228 -9.11 -11.34 -3.70
CA PRO A 228 -9.25 -11.62 -5.12
C PRO A 228 -8.29 -12.71 -5.60
N ASP A 229 -7.07 -12.77 -5.07
CA ASP A 229 -6.04 -13.75 -5.42
C ASP A 229 -6.24 -15.11 -4.71
N GLN A 230 -7.11 -15.20 -3.71
CA GLN A 230 -7.47 -16.46 -3.05
C GLN A 230 -6.28 -17.20 -2.46
N ASP A 231 -5.39 -16.47 -1.81
CA ASP A 231 -4.17 -16.97 -1.20
C ASP A 231 -4.27 -17.15 0.33
N GLY A 232 -5.47 -17.22 0.88
CA GLY A 232 -5.70 -17.55 2.28
C GLY A 232 -5.50 -19.04 2.59
N ASN A 233 -6.46 -19.65 3.27
CA ASN A 233 -6.34 -21.01 3.79
C ASN A 233 -7.54 -21.90 3.42
N TRP A 234 -7.30 -23.20 3.32
CA TRP A 234 -8.34 -24.21 3.27
C TRP A 234 -8.32 -25.05 4.54
N ASP A 235 -9.22 -24.74 5.49
CA ASP A 235 -9.42 -25.57 6.69
C ASP A 235 -10.14 -26.87 6.32
N CYS A 236 -9.36 -27.96 6.23
CA CYS A 236 -9.83 -29.32 6.00
C CYS A 236 -9.84 -30.17 7.28
N SER A 237 -9.69 -29.58 8.47
CA SER A 237 -9.63 -30.33 9.74
C SER A 237 -11.00 -30.89 10.18
N GLY A 238 -12.09 -30.36 9.62
CA GLY A 238 -13.47 -30.70 9.91
C GLY A 238 -14.07 -31.83 9.06
N ALA A 239 -15.40 -31.84 8.94
CA ALA A 239 -16.15 -32.80 8.10
C ALA A 239 -16.27 -32.33 6.63
N GLY A 240 -15.21 -31.71 6.12
CA GLY A 240 -15.10 -31.08 4.80
C GLY A 240 -14.07 -29.95 4.83
N CYS A 241 -13.69 -29.44 3.65
CA CYS A 241 -12.81 -28.27 3.52
C CYS A 241 -13.63 -26.99 3.34
N SER A 242 -13.22 -25.92 4.03
CA SER A 242 -13.74 -24.56 3.81
C SER A 242 -12.61 -23.58 3.61
N TYR A 243 -12.81 -22.65 2.66
CA TYR A 243 -11.89 -21.57 2.42
C TYR A 243 -12.05 -20.47 3.48
N GLU A 244 -10.92 -20.01 4.01
CA GLU A 244 -10.75 -18.87 4.90
C GLU A 244 -9.93 -17.82 4.14
N ALA A 245 -10.47 -16.62 4.02
CA ALA A 245 -9.87 -15.57 3.23
C ALA A 245 -8.67 -14.92 3.94
N TYR A 246 -7.73 -14.42 3.14
CA TYR A 246 -6.70 -13.47 3.57
C TYR A 246 -6.96 -12.18 2.80
N THR A 247 -7.64 -11.23 3.45
CA THR A 247 -8.15 -10.07 2.71
C THR A 247 -7.08 -9.01 2.48
N ASN A 248 -7.30 -8.10 1.53
CA ASN A 248 -6.45 -6.93 1.28
C ASN A 248 -6.04 -6.20 2.59
N PHE A 249 -6.99 -6.01 3.51
CA PHE A 249 -6.74 -5.48 4.85
C PHE A 249 -5.77 -6.34 5.66
N GLN A 250 -6.00 -7.65 5.71
CA GLN A 250 -5.17 -8.56 6.47
C GLN A 250 -3.73 -8.60 5.96
N GLU A 251 -3.56 -8.51 4.65
CA GLU A 251 -2.26 -8.47 3.98
C GLU A 251 -1.47 -7.21 4.31
N PHE A 252 -2.09 -6.03 4.17
CA PHE A 252 -1.46 -4.75 4.49
C PHE A 252 -0.97 -4.67 5.95
N TYR A 253 -1.73 -5.28 6.86
CA TYR A 253 -1.39 -5.35 8.29
C TYR A 253 -0.61 -6.60 8.70
N ALA A 254 -0.38 -7.53 7.77
CA ALA A 254 0.17 -8.88 7.98
C ALA A 254 -0.43 -9.55 9.24
N ILE A 255 -1.74 -9.81 9.21
CA ILE A 255 -2.51 -10.33 10.34
C ILE A 255 -3.50 -11.42 9.93
N THR A 256 -3.50 -12.57 10.61
CA THR A 256 -4.54 -13.62 10.40
C THR A 256 -5.49 -13.79 11.57
N THR A 257 -5.16 -13.18 12.70
CA THR A 257 -5.91 -13.31 13.94
C THR A 257 -7.31 -12.69 13.82
N SER A 258 -8.34 -13.50 14.09
CA SER A 258 -9.76 -13.13 13.90
C SER A 258 -10.19 -11.87 14.67
N GLU A 259 -9.55 -11.57 15.79
CA GLU A 259 -9.77 -10.39 16.63
C GLU A 259 -9.42 -9.07 15.90
N TYR A 260 -8.61 -9.18 14.85
CA TYR A 260 -8.06 -8.06 14.09
C TYR A 260 -8.25 -8.21 12.58
N ALA A 261 -8.95 -9.24 12.10
CA ALA A 261 -9.04 -9.57 10.67
C ALA A 261 -9.90 -8.63 9.80
N SER A 262 -10.38 -7.51 10.35
CA SER A 262 -11.15 -6.51 9.60
C SER A 262 -11.22 -5.19 10.37
N PRO A 263 -11.58 -4.08 9.71
CA PRO A 263 -11.70 -2.77 10.36
C PRO A 263 -12.71 -2.78 11.52
N ASN A 264 -13.82 -3.49 11.34
CA ASN A 264 -14.84 -3.67 12.38
C ASN A 264 -14.32 -4.50 13.55
N ALA A 265 -13.55 -5.56 13.28
CA ALA A 265 -12.93 -6.37 14.33
C ALA A 265 -11.96 -5.52 15.17
N VAL A 266 -11.09 -4.73 14.51
CA VAL A 266 -10.14 -3.83 15.17
C VAL A 266 -10.86 -2.84 16.10
N ARG A 267 -11.87 -2.12 15.60
CA ARG A 267 -12.64 -1.14 16.40
C ARG A 267 -13.36 -1.78 17.60
N LEU A 268 -13.73 -3.05 17.51
CA LEU A 268 -14.41 -3.81 18.58
C LEU A 268 -13.46 -4.57 19.51
N SER A 269 -12.18 -4.69 19.16
CA SER A 269 -11.18 -5.46 19.90
C SER A 269 -10.88 -4.89 21.30
N GLY A 270 -11.10 -3.59 21.50
CA GLY A 270 -10.69 -2.87 22.71
C GLY A 270 -9.20 -2.54 22.75
N LEU A 271 -8.47 -2.73 21.65
CA LEU A 271 -7.10 -2.25 21.49
C LEU A 271 -7.03 -0.73 21.68
N THR A 272 -5.96 -0.26 22.31
CA THR A 272 -5.77 1.17 22.60
C THR A 272 -4.42 1.66 22.09
N HIS A 273 -4.40 2.82 21.48
CA HIS A 273 -3.20 3.58 21.12
C HIS A 273 -3.16 4.86 21.97
N ASP A 274 -2.05 5.10 22.68
CA ASP A 274 -1.89 6.26 23.60
C ASP A 274 -3.05 6.47 24.60
N GLY A 275 -3.61 5.36 25.08
CA GLY A 275 -4.70 5.36 26.06
C GLY A 275 -6.09 5.66 25.49
N MET A 276 -6.21 5.84 24.18
CA MET A 276 -7.47 5.98 23.45
C MET A 276 -7.79 4.69 22.68
N PRO A 277 -9.06 4.29 22.53
CA PRO A 277 -9.43 3.17 21.66
C PRO A 277 -8.96 3.42 20.22
N VAL A 278 -8.47 2.38 19.56
CA VAL A 278 -8.11 2.43 18.14
C VAL A 278 -9.37 2.61 17.29
N SER A 279 -9.40 3.66 16.47
CA SER A 279 -10.45 3.95 15.48
C SER A 279 -9.95 4.01 14.04
N GLU A 280 -8.66 4.34 13.86
CA GLU A 280 -8.01 4.56 12.55
C GLU A 280 -6.95 3.49 12.23
N GLY A 281 -6.69 3.29 10.94
CA GLY A 281 -5.67 2.36 10.46
C GLY A 281 -4.26 2.68 10.95
N TRP A 282 -3.84 3.95 10.91
CA TRP A 282 -2.51 4.35 11.41
C TRP A 282 -2.32 4.04 12.90
N GLN A 283 -3.37 4.16 13.72
CA GLN A 283 -3.32 3.81 15.15
C GLN A 283 -3.18 2.30 15.32
N PHE A 284 -3.86 1.52 14.47
CA PHE A 284 -3.76 0.07 14.46
C PHE A 284 -2.33 -0.36 14.07
N ARG A 285 -1.81 0.12 12.93
CA ARG A 285 -0.44 -0.14 12.46
C ARG A 285 0.60 0.18 13.54
N ALA A 286 0.52 1.38 14.12
CA ALA A 286 1.43 1.81 15.16
C ALA A 286 1.34 0.94 16.43
N SER A 287 0.15 0.44 16.77
CA SER A 287 -0.06 -0.41 17.94
C SER A 287 0.49 -1.82 17.76
N ILE A 288 0.30 -2.43 16.58
CA ILE A 288 0.76 -3.82 16.32
C ILE A 288 2.26 -3.89 16.05
N LEU A 289 2.85 -2.86 15.43
CA LEU A 289 4.29 -2.79 15.16
C LEU A 289 5.08 -2.09 16.28
N GLY A 290 4.39 -1.45 17.24
CA GLY A 290 5.02 -0.68 18.31
C GLY A 290 5.78 0.56 17.81
N LEU A 291 5.33 1.19 16.72
CA LEU A 291 6.00 2.33 16.10
C LEU A 291 6.17 3.49 17.10
N GLY A 292 7.38 4.03 17.18
CA GLY A 292 7.75 5.11 18.11
C GLY A 292 7.87 4.66 19.58
N GLN A 293 7.68 3.37 19.88
CA GLN A 293 7.76 2.84 21.24
C GLN A 293 9.14 2.24 21.55
N SER A 294 9.48 2.12 22.84
CA SER A 294 10.77 1.57 23.26
C SER A 294 11.03 0.11 22.87
N ASN A 295 9.97 -0.61 22.50
CA ASN A 295 9.95 -2.01 22.09
C ASN A 295 9.67 -2.18 20.59
N GLU A 296 9.71 -1.11 19.79
CA GLU A 296 9.51 -1.17 18.34
C GLU A 296 10.39 -2.25 17.69
N LEU A 297 11.69 -2.30 18.03
CA LEU A 297 12.61 -3.32 17.49
C LEU A 297 12.20 -4.77 17.75
N VAL A 298 11.34 -5.01 18.75
CA VAL A 298 10.85 -6.34 19.13
C VAL A 298 9.49 -6.63 18.50
N LEU A 299 8.65 -5.61 18.30
CA LEU A 299 7.30 -5.77 17.75
C LEU A 299 7.23 -5.55 16.24
N ASN A 300 8.13 -4.75 15.68
CA ASN A 300 8.14 -4.37 14.29
C ASN A 300 8.78 -5.46 13.44
N TYR A 301 7.98 -6.45 13.06
CA TYR A 301 8.39 -7.54 12.19
C TYR A 301 8.34 -7.16 10.70
N LEU A 302 7.75 -6.01 10.34
CA LEU A 302 7.76 -5.45 8.98
C LEU A 302 8.99 -4.58 8.66
N LYS A 303 9.91 -4.37 9.63
CA LYS A 303 11.18 -3.68 9.37
C LYS A 303 11.96 -4.36 8.23
N LEU A 304 12.61 -3.57 7.38
CA LEU A 304 13.40 -4.12 6.27
C LEU A 304 14.85 -4.44 6.66
N ASP A 305 15.60 -3.49 7.25
CA ASP A 305 17.01 -3.72 7.57
C ASP A 305 17.26 -4.65 8.75
N LYS A 306 18.43 -5.28 8.68
CA LYS A 306 19.03 -5.98 9.81
C LYS A 306 19.61 -4.97 10.80
N PHE A 307 18.94 -4.77 11.93
CA PHE A 307 19.41 -3.86 12.96
C PHE A 307 20.70 -4.39 13.65
N GLY A 308 21.58 -3.49 14.08
CA GLY A 308 22.86 -3.86 14.68
C GLY A 308 22.72 -4.67 15.99
N GLY A 309 23.18 -5.92 16.01
CA GLY A 309 23.13 -6.78 17.20
C GLY A 309 22.90 -8.26 16.88
N PRO A 310 22.24 -9.04 17.76
CA PRO A 310 21.81 -10.41 17.49
C PRO A 310 20.48 -10.48 16.71
N ASP A 311 20.02 -9.37 16.14
CA ASP A 311 18.85 -9.35 15.28
C ASP A 311 19.12 -10.17 14.02
N ASN A 312 18.30 -11.18 13.80
CA ASN A 312 18.41 -12.07 12.65
C ASN A 312 17.28 -11.85 11.65
N GLN A 313 16.28 -11.04 11.99
CA GLN A 313 15.11 -10.78 11.15
C GLN A 313 15.39 -9.54 10.31
N TYR A 314 15.38 -9.73 8.99
CA TYR A 314 15.55 -8.67 7.99
C TYR A 314 14.91 -9.13 6.69
N ALA A 315 14.49 -8.20 5.85
CA ALA A 315 13.65 -8.53 4.73
C ALA A 315 14.51 -9.17 3.64
N TYR A 316 13.98 -10.22 3.01
CA TYR A 316 14.72 -11.00 2.04
C TYR A 316 13.74 -11.54 1.01
N ILE A 317 13.99 -11.27 -0.27
CA ILE A 317 13.19 -11.78 -1.38
C ILE A 317 14.13 -12.51 -2.33
N VAL A 318 13.78 -13.74 -2.70
CA VAL A 318 14.57 -14.57 -3.59
C VAL A 318 13.71 -15.13 -4.71
N ASP A 319 14.23 -15.03 -5.93
CA ASP A 319 13.77 -15.85 -7.04
C ASP A 319 14.65 -17.11 -7.06
N ASP A 320 14.15 -18.18 -6.43
CA ASP A 320 14.88 -19.41 -6.13
C ASP A 320 15.08 -20.34 -7.34
N LYS A 321 14.42 -20.05 -8.48
CA LYS A 321 14.50 -20.81 -9.73
C LYS A 321 14.17 -22.30 -9.66
N ASP A 322 13.78 -22.79 -8.50
CA ASP A 322 13.34 -24.15 -8.31
C ASP A 322 12.11 -24.44 -9.20
N THR A 323 12.04 -25.66 -9.72
CA THR A 323 10.87 -26.14 -10.46
C THR A 323 10.10 -27.21 -9.70
N ASN A 324 10.57 -27.58 -8.51
CA ASN A 324 9.98 -28.63 -7.70
C ASN A 324 10.07 -28.27 -6.22
N PHE A 325 8.93 -28.22 -5.53
CA PHE A 325 8.79 -27.97 -4.10
C PHE A 325 9.66 -28.88 -3.22
N LEU A 326 10.07 -30.05 -3.71
CA LEU A 326 10.85 -31.02 -2.93
C LEU A 326 12.37 -30.95 -3.16
N ILE A 327 12.87 -30.08 -4.04
CA ILE A 327 14.29 -30.02 -4.43
C ILE A 327 14.82 -28.59 -4.30
N VAL A 328 15.47 -28.28 -3.19
CA VAL A 328 16.07 -26.95 -2.94
C VAL A 328 17.44 -26.87 -3.61
N ASP A 329 17.60 -26.02 -4.63
CA ASP A 329 18.88 -25.73 -5.28
C ASP A 329 19.34 -24.28 -5.05
N PRO A 330 20.16 -24.01 -4.02
CA PRO A 330 20.59 -22.65 -3.72
C PRO A 330 21.64 -22.10 -4.71
N SER A 331 21.95 -22.82 -5.80
CA SER A 331 23.05 -22.47 -6.70
C SER A 331 22.66 -21.51 -7.83
N ASP A 332 21.36 -21.36 -8.09
CA ASP A 332 20.79 -20.42 -9.07
C ASP A 332 19.83 -19.38 -8.47
N ASP A 333 19.69 -19.35 -7.15
CA ASP A 333 19.01 -18.29 -6.39
C ASP A 333 19.44 -16.88 -6.84
N VAL A 334 18.46 -16.05 -7.12
CA VAL A 334 18.65 -14.62 -7.39
C VAL A 334 18.02 -13.82 -6.26
N VAL A 335 18.87 -13.16 -5.48
CA VAL A 335 18.43 -12.23 -4.43
C VAL A 335 17.89 -10.96 -5.09
N LEU A 336 16.62 -10.68 -4.85
CA LEU A 336 15.94 -9.46 -5.32
C LEU A 336 15.97 -8.37 -4.26
N MET A 337 15.83 -8.74 -3.00
CA MET A 337 15.88 -7.84 -1.86
C MET A 337 16.65 -8.45 -0.69
N ALA A 338 17.41 -7.63 0.04
CA ALA A 338 18.12 -8.08 1.22
C ALA A 338 18.44 -6.94 2.20
N GLY A 339 17.74 -6.92 3.34
CA GLY A 339 17.96 -5.94 4.42
C GLY A 339 19.29 -6.07 5.17
N ASN A 340 20.07 -7.12 4.89
CA ASN A 340 21.44 -7.25 5.39
C ASN A 340 22.50 -6.70 4.43
N ARG A 341 22.09 -6.15 3.29
CA ARG A 341 22.92 -5.48 2.29
C ARG A 341 22.42 -4.06 2.07
N THR A 342 23.30 -3.18 1.64
CA THR A 342 22.98 -1.80 1.30
C THR A 342 22.85 -1.70 -0.21
N ASP A 343 21.77 -1.06 -0.69
CA ASP A 343 21.63 -0.78 -2.11
C ASP A 343 22.75 0.15 -2.61
N ALA A 344 23.05 0.12 -3.90
CA ALA A 344 24.01 1.06 -4.48
C ALA A 344 23.47 2.50 -4.55
N TRP A 345 22.14 2.66 -4.51
CA TRP A 345 21.47 3.96 -4.46
C TRP A 345 21.80 4.71 -3.17
N ASP A 346 22.34 5.91 -3.32
CA ASP A 346 22.76 6.79 -2.22
C ASP A 346 23.64 6.13 -1.15
N ILE A 347 24.39 5.08 -1.52
CA ILE A 347 25.29 4.40 -0.61
C ILE A 347 26.39 5.34 -0.09
N TYR A 348 26.42 5.55 1.23
CA TYR A 348 27.40 6.40 1.86
C TYR A 348 28.73 5.66 2.03
N TYR A 349 28.68 4.41 2.49
CA TYR A 349 29.83 3.54 2.70
C TYR A 349 30.05 2.55 1.56
N ALA A 350 30.27 3.07 0.34
CA ALA A 350 30.45 2.26 -0.88
C ALA A 350 31.52 1.14 -0.82
N GLY A 351 32.41 1.15 0.18
CA GLY A 351 33.38 0.08 0.43
C GLY A 351 32.82 -1.12 1.21
N SER A 352 31.56 -1.11 1.60
CA SER A 352 30.90 -2.16 2.39
C SER A 352 29.44 -2.38 1.96
N PRO A 353 29.17 -2.71 0.68
CA PRO A 353 27.80 -2.93 0.19
C PRO A 353 27.12 -4.16 0.83
N ASP A 354 27.92 -5.13 1.31
CA ASP A 354 27.44 -6.36 1.95
C ASP A 354 27.16 -6.19 3.46
N THR A 355 26.85 -4.97 3.90
CA THR A 355 26.43 -4.69 5.28
C THR A 355 25.02 -4.08 5.31
N PRO A 356 24.30 -4.19 6.44
CA PRO A 356 23.00 -3.53 6.58
C PRO A 356 23.13 -2.01 6.41
N PRO A 357 22.10 -1.33 5.88
CA PRO A 357 22.13 0.11 5.65
C PRO A 357 22.22 0.90 6.95
N VAL A 358 22.88 2.06 6.89
CA VAL A 358 22.87 3.04 7.97
C VAL A 358 21.83 4.13 7.65
N ARG A 359 20.58 3.93 8.11
CA ARG A 359 19.45 4.85 7.87
C ARG A 359 19.78 6.34 8.11
N ASN A 360 20.55 6.64 9.17
CA ASN A 360 20.94 8.03 9.52
C ASN A 360 21.79 8.78 8.47
N VAL A 361 22.36 8.08 7.49
CA VAL A 361 23.10 8.70 6.37
C VAL A 361 22.37 8.55 5.03
N GLY A 362 21.11 8.10 5.03
CA GLY A 362 20.27 7.93 3.84
C GLY A 362 20.57 6.66 3.03
N GLU A 363 21.15 5.64 3.65
CA GLU A 363 21.35 4.33 3.01
C GLU A 363 20.07 3.49 3.09
N HIS A 364 19.81 2.70 2.04
CA HIS A 364 18.64 1.82 1.93
C HIS A 364 19.05 0.35 1.81
N GLU A 365 18.13 -0.53 2.20
CA GLU A 365 18.24 -1.97 2.03
C GLU A 365 18.33 -2.29 0.54
N TYR A 366 19.15 -3.27 0.14
CA TYR A 366 19.19 -3.70 -1.26
C TYR A 366 17.79 -4.11 -1.72
N GLY A 367 17.26 -3.47 -2.76
CA GLY A 367 15.92 -3.75 -3.30
C GLY A 367 14.72 -3.29 -2.45
N TRP A 368 14.90 -2.39 -1.47
CA TRP A 368 13.84 -1.92 -0.55
C TRP A 368 12.51 -1.55 -1.20
N TYR A 369 12.57 -0.88 -2.37
CA TYR A 369 11.43 -0.40 -3.15
C TYR A 369 10.45 -1.50 -3.61
N LEU A 370 10.74 -2.78 -3.38
CA LEU A 370 9.85 -3.90 -3.65
C LEU A 370 8.77 -4.08 -2.57
N LEU A 371 9.05 -3.67 -1.33
CA LEU A 371 8.13 -3.80 -0.18
C LEU A 371 7.83 -2.47 0.51
N ASP A 372 8.74 -1.49 0.40
CA ASP A 372 8.60 -0.15 0.98
C ASP A 372 8.20 0.83 -0.12
N PHE A 373 7.02 1.42 0.03
CA PHE A 373 6.45 2.32 -0.96
C PHE A 373 6.54 3.79 -0.56
N ASP A 374 6.75 4.10 0.73
CA ASP A 374 6.75 5.45 1.29
C ASP A 374 8.12 5.92 1.86
N ASP A 375 9.15 5.10 1.68
CA ASP A 375 10.57 5.33 2.02
C ASP A 375 10.82 5.45 3.55
N ASP A 376 10.04 4.71 4.35
CA ASP A 376 10.16 4.67 5.81
C ASP A 376 10.97 3.48 6.37
N HIS A 377 11.47 2.61 5.47
CA HIS A 377 12.18 1.36 5.73
C HIS A 377 11.33 0.27 6.43
N LEU A 378 10.01 0.30 6.24
CA LEU A 378 9.06 -0.75 6.62
C LEU A 378 8.38 -1.32 5.36
N ALA A 379 8.03 -2.60 5.42
CA ALA A 379 7.21 -3.22 4.39
C ALA A 379 5.73 -2.81 4.55
N GLU A 380 5.01 -2.65 3.44
CA GLU A 380 3.56 -2.39 3.44
C GLU A 380 2.69 -3.64 3.61
N GLY A 381 3.19 -4.59 4.40
CA GLY A 381 2.56 -5.89 4.61
C GLY A 381 3.02 -6.94 3.60
N SER A 382 2.17 -7.95 3.36
CA SER A 382 2.28 -8.86 2.22
C SER A 382 1.60 -8.28 0.98
N ASN A 383 1.74 -8.95 -0.18
CA ASN A 383 1.29 -8.42 -1.46
C ASN A 383 -0.03 -9.05 -1.92
N PRO A 384 -1.15 -8.29 -1.98
CA PRO A 384 -2.51 -8.77 -2.35
C PRO A 384 -2.70 -9.15 -3.82
N LYS A 385 -1.60 -9.28 -4.54
CA LYS A 385 -1.52 -9.70 -5.94
C LYS A 385 -0.51 -10.83 -6.11
N ASN A 386 0.05 -11.36 -5.02
CA ASN A 386 1.12 -12.34 -5.03
C ASN A 386 1.12 -13.18 -3.75
N TRP A 387 0.60 -14.39 -3.87
CA TRP A 387 0.45 -15.40 -2.82
C TRP A 387 1.69 -15.78 -1.98
N ASP A 388 2.88 -15.43 -2.46
CA ASP A 388 4.20 -15.76 -1.90
C ASP A 388 5.10 -14.54 -2.09
N THR A 389 5.08 -13.65 -1.12
CA THR A 389 5.68 -12.32 -1.21
C THR A 389 7.21 -12.37 -1.27
N ASP A 390 7.86 -13.31 -0.57
CA ASP A 390 9.32 -13.42 -0.53
C ASP A 390 9.92 -14.50 -1.44
N GLY A 391 9.07 -15.34 -2.04
CA GLY A 391 9.42 -16.29 -3.07
C GLY A 391 9.90 -17.64 -2.53
N ASP A 392 9.61 -17.99 -1.28
CA ASP A 392 10.10 -19.20 -0.62
C ASP A 392 9.22 -20.45 -0.79
N TRP A 393 8.09 -20.29 -1.50
CA TRP A 393 7.01 -21.26 -1.78
C TRP A 393 6.04 -21.50 -0.62
N MET A 394 6.21 -20.83 0.49
CA MET A 394 5.18 -20.73 1.51
C MET A 394 4.17 -19.67 1.08
N ASN A 395 2.96 -19.83 1.57
CA ASN A 395 1.89 -18.91 1.28
C ASN A 395 1.82 -17.91 2.45
N ASP A 396 1.64 -16.63 2.11
CA ASP A 396 1.78 -15.51 3.03
C ASP A 396 0.87 -15.67 4.27
N TRP A 397 -0.37 -16.16 4.09
CA TRP A 397 -1.29 -16.41 5.21
C TRP A 397 -0.73 -17.43 6.18
N PHE A 398 -0.13 -18.53 5.71
CA PHE A 398 0.40 -19.58 6.59
C PHE A 398 1.56 -19.08 7.44
N GLU A 399 2.42 -18.26 6.86
CA GLU A 399 3.56 -17.68 7.54
C GLU A 399 3.10 -16.74 8.66
N VAL A 400 2.26 -15.76 8.32
CA VAL A 400 1.69 -14.85 9.33
C VAL A 400 0.95 -15.62 10.42
N ARG A 401 0.24 -16.70 10.06
CA ARG A 401 -0.47 -17.53 11.01
C ARG A 401 0.48 -18.29 11.96
N ASP A 402 1.58 -18.83 11.46
CA ASP A 402 2.57 -19.57 12.25
C ASP A 402 3.21 -18.64 13.31
N ASP A 403 3.68 -17.46 12.87
CA ASP A 403 4.19 -16.37 13.70
C ASP A 403 3.21 -15.96 14.83
N GLU A 404 1.91 -15.97 14.53
CA GLU A 404 0.85 -15.61 15.48
C GLU A 404 0.54 -16.72 16.49
N GLU A 405 0.64 -18.00 16.09
CA GLU A 405 0.36 -19.15 16.94
C GLU A 405 1.49 -19.46 17.91
N ASP A 406 2.74 -19.29 17.48
CA ASP A 406 3.92 -19.58 18.29
C ASP A 406 4.37 -18.37 19.15
N GLY A 407 3.94 -17.17 18.75
CA GLY A 407 4.20 -15.90 19.42
C GLY A 407 5.58 -15.29 19.13
N VAL A 408 6.26 -15.72 18.06
CA VAL A 408 7.60 -15.30 17.66
C VAL A 408 7.55 -14.58 16.30
N ARG A 409 6.75 -13.52 16.19
CA ARG A 409 6.63 -12.73 14.94
C ARG A 409 7.95 -12.47 14.23
N GLY A 410 7.97 -12.76 12.93
CA GLY A 410 9.07 -12.54 12.01
C GLY A 410 10.02 -13.74 11.85
N ASP A 411 9.73 -14.92 12.42
CA ASP A 411 10.56 -16.11 12.23
C ASP A 411 10.07 -17.06 11.14
N SER A 412 8.77 -17.04 10.84
CA SER A 412 8.13 -17.60 9.64
C SER A 412 7.26 -16.50 9.01
N SER A 413 7.84 -15.56 8.26
CA SER A 413 7.15 -14.32 7.85
C SER A 413 7.26 -14.07 6.34
N PRO A 414 6.19 -13.53 5.69
CA PRO A 414 6.10 -13.35 4.23
C PRO A 414 7.15 -12.46 3.55
N ILE A 415 8.07 -11.90 4.33
CA ILE A 415 9.08 -10.97 3.85
C ILE A 415 10.50 -11.42 4.24
N ARG A 416 10.68 -12.62 4.79
CA ARG A 416 11.94 -13.04 5.45
C ARG A 416 12.66 -14.17 4.71
N TYR A 417 12.00 -14.80 3.76
CA TYR A 417 12.42 -16.01 3.05
C TYR A 417 12.81 -17.12 4.03
N ASP A 418 11.88 -18.00 4.35
CA ASP A 418 12.19 -19.25 5.03
C ASP A 418 12.42 -20.38 4.01
N SER A 419 13.56 -21.04 4.10
CA SER A 419 13.76 -22.20 3.23
C SER A 419 12.71 -23.25 3.62
N ARG A 420 11.97 -23.80 2.63
CA ARG A 420 11.03 -24.94 2.79
C ARG A 420 11.62 -26.24 3.40
N GLN A 421 12.83 -26.21 3.95
CA GLN A 421 13.41 -27.25 4.78
C GLN A 421 12.72 -27.31 6.14
N THR A 422 11.71 -28.17 6.26
CA THR A 422 11.27 -28.65 7.58
C THR A 422 12.46 -29.30 8.30
N SER A 423 12.87 -28.74 9.43
CA SER A 423 13.96 -29.28 10.27
C SER A 423 13.62 -30.62 10.92
#